data_AF-A0AAD2V4A3-F1
#
_entry.id   AF-A0AAD2V4A3-F1
#
_cell.length_a   1.000
_cell.length_b   1.000
_cell.length_c   1.000
_cell.angle_alpha   90.00
_cell.angle_beta   90.00
_cell.angle_gamma   90.00
#
_symmetry.space_group_name_H-M   'P 1'
#
loop_
_entity.id
_entity.type
_entity.pdbx_description
1 polymer ?
#
loop_
_entity_poly.entity_id
_entity_poly.type
_entity_poly.pdbx_seq_one_letter_code
_entity_poly.pdbx_strand_id
1 'polypeptide(L)'
;MSDIKYQDVYTYLSSSRNMKQFIKRCDYGLLIDLKNKLDIHISEWAAQQEKEQEAIQLRNEKRSELLALIVSEGFSPEELITAVAIKTKSRRRMKYQYREGDVIKKWSGVGRVPRSIQERLNSGATLDDFLIAEEIKNEN
;
A
#
# COMPACT_ATOMS: atom_id res chain seq x y z
N MET A 1 11.23 9.30 25.35
CA MET A 1 11.44 7.85 25.46
C MET A 1 12.74 7.54 24.75
N SER A 2 13.74 6.97 25.43
CA SER A 2 14.94 6.48 24.75
C SER A 2 14.52 5.38 23.78
N ASP A 3 14.83 5.56 22.49
CA ASP A 3 14.67 4.52 21.47
C ASP A 3 15.67 3.40 21.75
N ILE A 4 15.27 2.50 22.64
CA ILE A 4 15.95 1.22 22.79
C ILE A 4 15.74 0.50 21.47
N LYS A 5 16.82 0.36 20.68
CA LYS A 5 16.74 -0.33 19.39
C LYS A 5 16.38 -1.79 19.65
N TYR A 6 15.33 -2.27 19.00
CA TYR A 6 14.89 -3.66 19.06
C TYR A 6 16.06 -4.66 18.92
N GLN A 7 16.97 -4.37 17.98
CA GLN A 7 18.14 -5.22 17.70
C GLN A 7 19.10 -5.33 18.89
N ASP A 8 19.26 -4.27 19.67
CA ASP A 8 20.16 -4.28 20.83
C ASP A 8 19.59 -5.19 21.93
N VAL A 9 18.27 -5.12 22.18
CA VAL A 9 17.57 -5.99 23.14
C VAL A 9 17.58 -7.44 22.69
N TYR A 10 17.24 -7.68 21.42
CA TYR A 10 17.21 -9.02 20.85
C TYR A 10 18.60 -9.67 20.92
N THR A 11 19.65 -8.97 20.48
CA THR A 11 21.03 -9.49 20.51
C THR A 11 21.52 -9.74 21.93
N TYR A 12 21.17 -8.84 22.86
CA TYR A 12 21.54 -9.00 24.27
C TYR A 12 20.84 -10.21 24.92
N LEU A 13 19.51 -10.34 24.77
CA LEU A 13 18.74 -11.41 25.43
C LEU A 13 18.87 -12.77 24.72
N SER A 14 19.11 -12.82 23.41
CA SER A 14 19.31 -14.09 22.69
C SER A 14 20.63 -14.79 23.02
N SER A 15 21.64 -14.05 23.47
CA SER A 15 22.91 -14.62 23.89
C SER A 15 22.78 -15.34 25.24
N SER A 16 22.97 -16.66 25.24
CA SER A 16 22.92 -17.50 26.46
C SER A 16 23.83 -17.00 27.59
N ARG A 17 24.98 -16.42 27.27
CA ARG A 17 25.91 -15.84 28.26
C ARG A 17 25.31 -14.58 28.89
N ASN A 18 24.78 -13.67 28.08
CA ASN A 18 24.18 -12.43 28.55
C ASN A 18 22.89 -12.70 29.34
N MET A 19 22.06 -13.63 28.87
CA MET A 19 20.86 -14.08 29.58
C MET A 19 21.21 -14.63 30.98
N LYS A 20 22.25 -15.46 31.10
CA LYS A 20 22.72 -15.95 32.41
C LYS A 20 23.18 -14.83 33.33
N GLN A 21 23.86 -13.81 32.80
CA GLN A 21 24.30 -12.65 33.58
C GLN A 21 23.12 -11.77 34.01
N PHE A 22 22.13 -11.60 33.13
CA PHE A 22 20.88 -10.88 33.42
C PHE A 22 20.11 -11.56 34.56
N ILE A 23 19.85 -12.87 34.44
CA ILE A 23 19.13 -13.64 35.47
C ILE A 23 19.83 -13.55 36.83
N LYS A 24 21.17 -13.64 36.87
CA LYS A 24 21.93 -13.52 38.12
C LYS A 24 21.81 -12.17 38.83
N ARG A 25 21.43 -11.12 38.11
CA ARG A 25 21.27 -9.76 38.63
C ARG A 25 19.82 -9.43 38.99
N CYS A 26 18.88 -10.25 38.57
CA CYS A 26 17.45 -10.04 38.80
C CYS A 26 16.96 -10.86 40.00
N ASP A 27 15.96 -10.32 40.69
CA ASP A 27 15.22 -11.05 41.71
C ASP A 27 14.31 -12.12 41.09
N TYR A 28 14.09 -13.23 41.81
CA TYR A 28 13.25 -14.32 41.33
C TYR A 28 11.80 -13.89 41.08
N GLY A 29 11.20 -13.08 41.95
CA GLY A 29 9.85 -12.58 41.78
C GLY A 29 9.72 -11.70 40.53
N LEU A 30 10.73 -10.87 40.27
CA LEU A 30 10.79 -10.05 39.05
C LEU A 30 10.91 -10.91 37.78
N LEU A 31 11.67 -12.01 37.82
CA LEU A 31 11.78 -12.94 36.68
C LEU A 31 10.45 -13.63 36.38
N ILE A 32 9.68 -14.00 37.40
CA ILE A 32 8.34 -14.59 37.23
C ILE A 32 7.36 -13.57 36.64
N ASP A 33 7.37 -12.33 37.14
CA ASP A 33 6.51 -11.26 36.59
C ASP A 33 6.85 -10.97 35.11
N LEU A 34 8.13 -10.87 34.77
CA LEU A 34 8.57 -10.71 33.38
C LEU A 34 8.14 -11.88 32.50
N LYS A 35 8.28 -13.12 32.98
CA LYS A 35 7.82 -14.30 32.25
C LYS A 35 6.32 -14.23 31.98
N ASN A 36 5.51 -13.95 33.00
CA ASN A 36 4.06 -13.88 32.86
C ASN A 36 3.64 -12.80 31.85
N LYS A 37 4.29 -11.62 31.87
CA LYS A 37 4.04 -10.55 30.90
C LYS A 37 4.38 -10.98 29.47
N LEU A 38 5.52 -11.65 29.28
CA LEU A 38 5.90 -12.20 27.98
C LEU A 38 4.89 -13.25 27.51
N ASP A 39 4.49 -14.17 28.38
CA ASP A 39 3.52 -15.22 28.05
C ASP A 39 2.16 -14.63 27.62
N ILE A 40 1.68 -13.58 28.29
CA ILE A 40 0.44 -12.86 27.91
C ILE A 40 0.58 -12.28 26.50
N HIS A 41 1.64 -11.52 26.23
CA HIS A 41 1.82 -10.88 24.92
C HIS A 41 2.09 -11.89 23.79
N ILE A 42 2.79 -12.99 24.08
CA ILE A 42 2.99 -14.08 23.11
C ILE A 42 1.64 -14.74 22.77
N SER A 43 0.79 -14.97 23.78
CA SER A 43 -0.55 -15.53 23.58
C SER A 43 -1.44 -14.61 22.75
N GLU A 44 -1.46 -13.31 23.07
CA GLU A 44 -2.19 -12.30 22.28
C GLU A 44 -1.72 -12.27 20.82
N TRP A 45 -0.40 -12.30 20.61
CA TRP A 45 0.18 -12.31 19.27
C TRP A 45 -0.13 -13.60 18.50
N ALA A 46 -0.07 -14.76 19.16
CA ALA A 46 -0.41 -16.04 18.55
C ALA A 46 -1.88 -16.09 18.11
N ALA A 47 -2.80 -15.63 18.98
CA ALA A 47 -4.23 -15.56 18.64
C ALA A 47 -4.51 -14.60 17.47
N GLN A 48 -3.74 -13.53 17.34
CA GLN A 48 -3.84 -12.61 16.21
C GLN A 48 -3.33 -13.25 14.91
N GLN A 49 -2.21 -13.97 14.97
CA GLN A 49 -1.66 -14.70 13.82
C GLN A 49 -2.61 -15.81 13.36
N GLU A 50 -3.21 -16.56 14.28
CA GLU A 50 -4.18 -17.62 13.95
C GLU A 50 -5.38 -17.05 13.19
N LYS A 51 -5.99 -15.95 13.66
CA LYS A 51 -7.09 -15.28 12.95
C LYS A 51 -6.70 -14.82 11.54
N GLU A 52 -5.48 -14.32 11.36
CA GLU A 52 -4.97 -13.91 10.05
C GLU A 52 -4.81 -15.11 9.13
N GLN A 53 -4.25 -16.22 9.63
CA GLN A 53 -4.12 -17.46 8.90
C GLN A 53 -5.49 -18.05 8.51
N GLU A 54 -6.45 -18.08 9.43
CA GLU A 54 -7.83 -18.52 9.16
C GLU A 54 -8.49 -17.65 8.08
N ALA A 55 -8.32 -16.33 8.13
CA ALA A 55 -8.86 -15.44 7.11
C ALA A 55 -8.25 -15.68 5.72
N ILE A 56 -6.94 -15.96 5.67
CA ILE A 56 -6.24 -16.31 4.43
C ILE A 56 -6.74 -17.67 3.91
N GLN A 57 -6.87 -18.67 4.78
CA GLN A 57 -7.37 -20.00 4.43
C GLN A 57 -8.79 -19.92 3.88
N LEU A 58 -9.71 -19.27 4.59
CA LEU A 58 -11.09 -19.08 4.15
C LEU A 58 -11.17 -18.34 2.81
N ARG A 59 -10.31 -17.33 2.60
CA ARG A 59 -10.24 -16.61 1.32
C ARG A 59 -9.74 -17.51 0.19
N ASN A 60 -8.76 -18.35 0.46
CA ASN A 60 -8.20 -19.29 -0.52
C ASN A 60 -9.19 -20.43 -0.85
N GLU A 61 -9.92 -20.94 0.14
CA GLU A 61 -11.00 -21.91 -0.04
C GLU A 61 -12.13 -21.33 -0.89
N LYS A 62 -12.61 -20.13 -0.56
CA LYS A 62 -13.60 -19.44 -1.40
C LYS A 62 -13.09 -19.22 -2.83
N ARG A 63 -11.80 -18.91 -2.98
CA ARG A 63 -11.19 -18.74 -4.30
C ARG A 63 -11.18 -20.06 -5.09
N SER A 64 -10.83 -21.18 -4.47
CA SER A 64 -10.83 -22.48 -5.14
C SER A 64 -12.24 -22.93 -5.50
N GLU A 65 -13.22 -22.73 -4.61
CA GLU A 65 -14.65 -23.00 -4.88
C GLU A 65 -15.15 -22.20 -6.08
N LEU A 66 -14.87 -20.90 -6.13
CA LEU A 66 -15.27 -20.05 -7.26
C LEU A 66 -14.60 -20.49 -8.57
N LEU A 67 -13.32 -20.85 -8.54
CA LEU A 67 -12.63 -21.37 -9.72
C LEU A 67 -13.24 -22.69 -10.20
N ALA A 68 -13.60 -23.59 -9.27
CA ALA A 68 -14.27 -24.85 -9.61
C ALA A 68 -15.63 -24.61 -10.27
N LEU A 69 -16.41 -23.64 -9.76
CA LEU A 69 -17.71 -23.27 -10.34
C LEU A 69 -17.57 -22.68 -11.76
N ILE A 70 -16.58 -21.80 -11.96
CA ILE A 70 -16.30 -21.21 -13.28
C ILE A 70 -15.99 -22.31 -14.30
N VAL A 71 -15.15 -23.27 -13.92
CA VAL A 71 -14.79 -24.41 -14.77
C VAL A 71 -16.00 -25.32 -15.01
N SER A 72 -16.86 -25.56 -14.00
CA SER A 72 -18.04 -26.41 -14.18
C SER A 72 -19.08 -25.82 -15.15
N GLU A 73 -19.18 -24.50 -15.19
CA GLU A 73 -20.02 -23.78 -16.16
C GLU A 73 -19.38 -23.68 -17.56
N GLY A 74 -18.21 -24.27 -17.75
CA GLY A 74 -17.50 -24.32 -19.04
C GLY A 74 -16.75 -23.04 -19.39
N PHE A 75 -16.60 -22.12 -18.45
CA PHE A 75 -15.82 -20.88 -18.64
C PHE A 75 -14.37 -21.06 -18.21
N SER A 76 -13.47 -20.37 -18.89
CA SER A 76 -12.10 -20.17 -18.38
C SER A 76 -12.05 -18.91 -17.51
N PRO A 77 -11.29 -18.89 -16.39
CA PRO A 77 -11.07 -17.67 -15.60
C PRO A 77 -10.57 -16.47 -16.43
N GLU A 78 -9.80 -16.72 -17.49
CA GLU A 78 -9.27 -15.68 -18.38
C GLU A 78 -10.36 -15.01 -19.23
N GLU A 79 -11.38 -15.77 -19.65
CA GLU A 79 -12.52 -15.24 -20.42
C GLU A 79 -13.36 -14.28 -19.56
N LEU A 80 -13.47 -14.55 -18.26
CA LEU A 80 -14.17 -13.66 -17.33
C LEU A 80 -13.41 -12.34 -17.10
N ILE A 81 -12.07 -12.38 -17.06
CA ILE A 81 -11.24 -11.17 -16.90
C ILE A 81 -11.39 -10.27 -18.15
N THR A 82 -11.39 -10.85 -19.34
CA THR A 82 -11.54 -10.10 -20.59
C THR A 82 -12.96 -9.54 -20.76
N ALA A 83 -14.00 -10.25 -20.31
CA ALA A 83 -15.37 -9.74 -20.29
C ALA A 83 -15.54 -8.50 -19.39
N VAL A 84 -14.83 -8.43 -18.25
CA VAL A 84 -14.87 -7.28 -17.33
C VAL A 84 -14.02 -6.10 -17.83
N ALA A 85 -12.98 -6.35 -18.64
CA ALA A 85 -12.13 -5.29 -19.20
C ALA A 85 -12.88 -4.34 -20.16
N ILE A 86 -14.09 -4.69 -20.60
CA ILE A 86 -14.95 -3.82 -21.40
C ILE A 86 -15.68 -2.83 -20.50
N LYS A 87 -15.00 -1.73 -20.08
CA LYS A 87 -15.56 -0.36 -19.85
C LYS A 87 -14.70 0.59 -19.01
N THR A 88 -13.38 0.43 -18.89
CA THR A 88 -12.54 1.56 -18.48
C THR A 88 -12.33 2.48 -19.69
N LYS A 89 -13.29 3.40 -19.93
CA LYS A 89 -13.04 4.56 -20.80
C LYS A 89 -11.75 5.22 -20.31
N SER A 90 -10.68 5.10 -21.08
CA SER A 90 -9.40 5.77 -20.83
C SER A 90 -9.67 7.23 -20.44
N ARG A 91 -9.45 7.58 -19.17
CA ARG A 91 -9.52 8.97 -18.71
C ARG A 91 -8.45 9.72 -19.50
N ARG A 92 -8.88 10.58 -20.43
CA ARG A 92 -7.98 11.36 -21.29
C ARG A 92 -6.97 12.10 -20.41
N ARG A 93 -5.67 11.89 -20.66
CA ARG A 93 -4.58 12.54 -19.95
C ARG A 93 -4.69 14.07 -20.14
N MET A 94 -4.57 14.81 -19.05
CA MET A 94 -4.55 16.28 -19.09
C MET A 94 -3.13 16.71 -19.46
N LYS A 95 -2.97 17.51 -20.52
CA LYS A 95 -1.66 17.87 -21.10
C LYS A 95 -1.17 19.24 -20.65
N TYR A 96 -2.09 20.17 -20.41
CA TYR A 96 -1.78 21.57 -20.12
C TYR A 96 -2.38 22.03 -18.79
N GLN A 97 -1.70 22.92 -18.07
CA GLN A 97 -2.17 23.55 -16.83
C GLN A 97 -2.09 25.07 -16.96
N TYR A 98 -3.16 25.76 -16.56
CA TYR A 98 -3.24 27.22 -16.61
C TYR A 98 -3.93 27.77 -15.37
N ARG A 99 -3.67 29.04 -15.06
CA ARG A 99 -4.33 29.77 -13.98
C ARG A 99 -5.44 30.64 -14.55
N GLU A 100 -6.62 30.56 -13.98
CA GLU A 100 -7.77 31.44 -14.29
C GLU A 100 -8.21 32.08 -12.97
N GLY A 101 -7.86 33.35 -12.79
CA GLY A 101 -8.00 34.03 -11.49
C GLY A 101 -7.10 33.41 -10.43
N ASP A 102 -7.69 32.96 -9.32
CA ASP A 102 -6.98 32.30 -8.19
C ASP A 102 -7.00 30.75 -8.27
N VAL A 103 -7.58 30.18 -9.34
CA VAL A 103 -7.75 28.73 -9.48
C VAL A 103 -6.86 28.17 -10.59
N ILE A 104 -6.19 27.05 -10.28
CA ILE A 104 -5.42 26.26 -11.23
C ILE A 104 -6.35 25.26 -11.94
N LYS A 105 -6.43 25.34 -13.27
CA LYS A 105 -7.22 24.43 -14.11
C LYS A 105 -6.32 23.65 -15.07
N LYS A 106 -6.77 22.47 -15.47
CA LYS A 106 -6.07 21.58 -16.40
C LYS A 106 -6.89 21.39 -17.68
N TRP A 107 -6.21 21.19 -18.81
CA TRP A 107 -6.83 20.97 -20.12
C TRP A 107 -6.12 19.83 -20.87
N SER A 108 -6.90 18.99 -21.55
CA SER A 108 -6.37 17.82 -22.27
C SER A 108 -5.76 18.14 -23.64
N GLY A 109 -5.83 19.41 -24.08
CA GLY A 109 -5.43 19.80 -25.43
C GLY A 109 -6.44 19.44 -26.52
N VAL A 110 -7.58 18.84 -26.14
CA VAL A 110 -8.64 18.41 -27.07
C VAL A 110 -9.85 19.32 -26.90
N GLY A 111 -10.34 19.89 -28.01
CA GLY A 111 -11.50 20.78 -28.05
C GLY A 111 -11.13 22.27 -28.05
N ARG A 112 -12.07 23.12 -27.64
CA ARG A 112 -11.87 24.58 -27.64
C ARG A 112 -10.79 24.98 -26.63
N VAL A 113 -9.84 25.79 -27.08
CA VAL A 113 -8.78 26.36 -26.24
C VAL A 113 -9.40 27.25 -25.14
N PRO A 114 -9.05 27.05 -23.86
CA PRO A 114 -9.48 27.93 -22.78
C PRO A 114 -9.06 29.39 -23.03
N ARG A 115 -9.92 30.37 -22.69
CA ARG A 115 -9.67 31.79 -22.96
C ARG A 115 -8.36 32.30 -22.35
N SER A 116 -8.05 31.85 -21.13
CA SER A 116 -6.81 32.13 -20.41
C SER A 116 -5.54 31.70 -21.16
N ILE A 117 -5.57 30.54 -21.83
CA ILE A 117 -4.46 30.09 -22.68
C ILE A 117 -4.47 30.91 -23.97
N GLN A 118 -5.63 31.10 -24.60
CA GLN A 118 -5.75 31.84 -25.85
C GLN A 118 -5.22 33.29 -25.74
N GLU A 119 -5.50 33.97 -24.64
CA GLU A 119 -5.03 35.33 -24.37
C GLU A 119 -3.50 35.39 -24.24
N ARG A 120 -2.90 34.40 -23.58
CA ARG A 120 -1.44 34.26 -23.47
C ARG A 120 -0.80 33.94 -24.81
N LEU A 121 -1.42 33.07 -25.63
CA LEU A 121 -0.96 32.78 -26.99
C LEU A 121 -1.00 34.04 -27.87
N ASN A 122 -2.07 34.83 -27.77
CA ASN A 122 -2.19 36.10 -28.49
C ASN A 122 -1.15 37.13 -28.03
N SER A 123 -0.65 37.01 -26.79
CA SER A 123 0.41 37.86 -26.22
C SER A 123 1.83 37.38 -26.60
N GLY A 124 1.96 36.36 -27.45
CA GLY A 124 3.22 35.82 -27.93
C GLY A 124 3.79 34.63 -27.14
N ALA A 125 3.07 34.10 -26.16
CA ALA A 125 3.47 32.87 -25.46
C ALA A 125 3.20 31.63 -26.33
N THR A 126 3.85 30.51 -26.02
CA THR A 126 3.64 29.24 -26.73
C THR A 126 2.81 28.27 -25.89
N LEU A 127 2.22 27.26 -26.53
CA LEU A 127 1.49 26.22 -25.80
C LEU A 127 2.40 25.41 -24.87
N ASP A 128 3.69 25.35 -25.17
CA ASP A 128 4.69 24.60 -24.41
C ASP A 128 4.91 25.17 -23.01
N ASP A 129 4.69 26.48 -22.84
CA ASP A 129 4.74 27.16 -21.53
C ASP A 129 3.66 26.67 -20.55
N PHE A 130 2.65 25.96 -21.05
CA PHE A 130 1.54 25.43 -20.27
C PHE A 130 1.62 23.91 -20.10
N LEU A 131 2.64 23.23 -20.63
CA LEU A 131 2.76 21.78 -20.48
C LEU A 131 2.88 21.40 -19.01
N ILE A 132 2.13 20.38 -18.61
CA ILE A 132 2.36 19.69 -17.34
C ILE A 132 3.60 18.83 -17.59
N ALA A 133 4.72 19.13 -16.94
CA ALA A 133 5.93 18.30 -17.04
C ALA A 133 5.56 16.83 -16.75
N GLU A 134 5.71 15.96 -17.75
CA GLU A 134 5.47 14.53 -17.62
C GLU A 134 6.61 13.88 -16.80
N GLU A 135 6.66 14.15 -15.50
CA GLU A 135 7.31 13.23 -14.55
C GLU A 135 6.25 12.26 -14.02
N ILE A 136 5.88 11.30 -14.87
CA ILE A 136 5.32 10.04 -14.40
C ILE A 136 6.21 8.95 -14.98
N LYS A 137 7.19 8.54 -14.16
CA LYS A 137 7.91 7.28 -14.31
C LYS A 137 6.88 6.17 -14.57
N ASN A 138 6.92 5.59 -15.76
CA ASN A 138 6.33 4.27 -15.99
C ASN A 138 7.25 3.23 -15.34
N GLU A 139 7.08 3.02 -14.04
CA GLU A 139 7.35 1.71 -13.43
C GLU A 139 5.99 1.06 -13.20
N ASN A 140 5.67 0.10 -14.06
CA ASN A 140 4.89 -1.12 -13.77
C ASN A 140 4.88 -1.99 -15.02
#